data_AF-A0A850C4I2-F1
#
_entry.id   AF-A0A850C4I2-F1
#
_cell.length_a   1.000
_cell.length_b   1.000
_cell.length_c   1.000
_cell.angle_alpha   90.00
_cell.angle_beta   90.00
_cell.angle_gamma   90.00
#
_symmetry.space_group_name_H-M   'P 1'
#
loop_
_entity.id
_entity.type
_entity.pdbx_description
1 polymer ?
#
loop_
_entity_poly.entity_id
_entity_poly.type
_entity_poly.pdbx_seq_one_letter_code
_entity_poly.pdbx_strand_id
1 'polypeptide(L)'
;MTDRANSSLNPPSGKGAPSRPSVTLPEGQLEQIRRLVAVGRAESVDEYVGAAVAERLERDRSLSELQDLFERKGQGPSAEHLAWAREVLGVEEKDDGEARP
;
A
#
# COMPACT_ATOMS: atom_id res chain seq x y z
N MET A 1 38.24 -29.75 -38.29
CA MET A 1 36.81 -30.12 -38.29
C MET A 1 36.07 -29.15 -37.40
N THR A 2 35.10 -28.44 -37.98
CA THR A 2 34.20 -27.47 -37.33
C THR A 2 33.10 -28.16 -36.51
N ASP A 3 32.47 -27.34 -35.67
CA ASP A 3 31.13 -27.50 -35.08
C ASP A 3 30.90 -28.55 -34.00
N ARG A 4 30.68 -28.07 -32.76
CA ARG A 4 29.39 -28.29 -32.09
C ARG A 4 29.12 -27.24 -31.01
N ALA A 5 28.29 -26.28 -31.39
CA ALA A 5 27.19 -25.72 -30.60
C ALA A 5 27.53 -25.14 -29.22
N ASN A 6 27.86 -23.85 -29.26
CA ASN A 6 27.32 -22.88 -28.32
C ASN A 6 25.78 -22.97 -28.36
N SER A 7 25.17 -23.79 -27.51
CA SER A 7 23.72 -23.88 -27.34
C SER A 7 23.43 -24.55 -26.01
N SER A 8 23.13 -23.74 -25.01
CA SER A 8 21.98 -23.90 -24.10
C SER A 8 22.23 -23.05 -22.86
N LEU A 9 21.29 -22.29 -22.31
CA LEU A 9 19.89 -21.99 -22.58
C LEU A 9 19.60 -20.89 -21.53
N ASN A 10 18.73 -19.94 -21.87
CA ASN A 10 18.25 -18.89 -20.95
C ASN A 10 18.04 -19.40 -19.51
N PRO A 11 18.30 -18.59 -18.47
CA PRO A 11 17.79 -18.90 -17.14
C PRO A 11 16.27 -19.12 -17.28
N PRO A 12 15.71 -20.18 -16.68
CA PRO A 12 14.30 -20.46 -16.84
C PRO A 12 13.53 -19.22 -16.43
N SER A 13 12.80 -18.63 -17.37
CA SER A 13 11.77 -17.64 -17.10
C SER A 13 10.61 -18.35 -16.40
N GLY A 14 10.88 -18.89 -15.22
CA GLY A 14 9.85 -19.24 -14.26
C GLY A 14 9.26 -17.92 -13.84
N LYS A 15 8.03 -17.63 -14.28
CA LYS A 15 7.14 -16.79 -13.48
C LYS A 15 7.20 -17.38 -12.07
N GLY A 16 7.93 -16.71 -11.18
CA GLY A 16 8.32 -17.28 -9.90
C GLY A 16 7.08 -17.81 -9.18
N ALA A 17 7.18 -19.01 -8.61
CA ALA A 17 6.12 -19.54 -7.76
C ALA A 17 5.76 -18.47 -6.71
N PRO A 18 4.48 -18.30 -6.38
CA PRO A 18 4.07 -17.31 -5.40
C PRO A 18 4.86 -17.54 -4.11
N SER A 19 5.61 -16.52 -3.69
CA SER A 19 6.31 -16.56 -2.42
C SER A 19 5.28 -16.48 -1.30
N ARG A 20 5.42 -17.36 -0.29
CA ARG A 20 4.51 -17.43 0.87
C ARG A 20 5.23 -16.94 2.11
N PRO A 21 5.32 -15.61 2.33
CA PRO A 21 5.89 -15.09 3.56
C PRO A 21 4.99 -15.46 4.75
N SER A 22 5.60 -15.75 5.89
CA SER A 22 4.87 -15.83 7.16
C SER A 22 4.87 -14.45 7.80
N VAL A 23 3.70 -13.97 8.20
CA VAL A 23 3.53 -12.65 8.84
C VAL A 23 2.81 -12.83 10.17
N THR A 24 3.27 -12.13 11.20
CA THR A 24 2.62 -12.12 12.52
C THR A 24 1.64 -10.95 12.59
N LEU A 25 0.39 -11.23 12.97
CA LEU A 25 -0.64 -10.23 13.20
C LEU A 25 -1.06 -10.21 14.67
N PRO A 26 -1.47 -9.07 15.23
CA PRO A 26 -2.14 -9.02 16.53
C PRO A 26 -3.39 -9.91 16.52
N GLU A 27 -3.61 -10.70 17.58
CA GLU A 27 -4.72 -11.65 17.67
C GLU A 27 -6.08 -11.00 17.38
N GLY A 28 -6.31 -9.79 17.90
CA GLY A 28 -7.56 -9.06 17.66
C GLY A 28 -7.83 -8.74 16.18
N GLN A 29 -6.78 -8.49 15.40
CA GLN A 29 -6.91 -8.27 13.95
C GLN A 29 -7.23 -9.58 13.23
N LEU A 30 -6.54 -10.66 13.60
CA LEU A 30 -6.78 -11.99 13.01
C LEU A 30 -8.22 -12.46 13.26
N GLU A 31 -8.72 -12.29 14.49
CA GLU A 31 -10.11 -12.60 14.85
C GLU A 31 -11.12 -11.76 14.07
N GLN A 32 -10.83 -10.48 13.85
CA GLN A 32 -11.68 -9.63 13.01
C GLN A 32 -11.72 -10.11 11.56
N ILE A 33 -10.57 -10.48 11.00
CA ILE A 33 -10.49 -11.01 9.63
C ILE A 33 -11.27 -12.33 9.53
N ARG A 34 -11.11 -13.24 10.50
CA ARG A 34 -11.86 -14.51 10.55
C ARG A 34 -13.38 -14.27 10.57
N ARG A 35 -13.86 -13.27 11.33
CA ARG A 35 -15.29 -12.90 11.32
C ARG A 35 -15.74 -12.41 9.96
N LEU A 36 -14.94 -11.61 9.25
CA LEU A 36 -15.27 -11.11 7.91
C LEU A 36 -15.35 -12.25 6.89
N VAL A 37 -14.41 -13.20 6.94
CA VAL A 37 -14.44 -14.42 6.12
C VAL A 37 -15.68 -15.26 6.44
N ALA A 38 -16.02 -15.43 7.73
CA ALA A 38 -17.18 -16.21 8.16
C ALA A 38 -18.53 -15.64 7.65
N VAL A 39 -18.63 -14.31 7.44
CA VAL A 39 -19.82 -13.67 6.84
C VAL A 39 -19.72 -13.52 5.31
N GLY A 40 -18.74 -14.16 4.67
CA GLY A 40 -18.58 -14.21 3.22
C GLY A 40 -18.03 -12.93 2.59
N ARG A 41 -17.33 -12.09 3.35
CA ARG A 41 -16.69 -10.86 2.81
C ARG A 41 -15.36 -11.12 2.13
N ALA A 42 -14.78 -12.30 2.33
CA ALA A 42 -13.64 -12.86 1.60
C ALA A 42 -13.71 -14.39 1.67
N GLU A 43 -13.14 -15.10 0.70
CA GLU A 43 -13.10 -16.56 0.64
C GLU A 43 -12.08 -17.13 1.63
N SER A 44 -11.04 -16.37 1.99
CA SER A 44 -10.02 -16.77 2.96
C SER A 44 -9.32 -15.59 3.65
N VAL A 45 -8.58 -15.88 4.73
CA VAL A 45 -7.71 -14.88 5.40
C VAL A 45 -6.64 -14.36 4.45
N ASP A 46 -5.99 -15.25 3.68
CA ASP A 46 -4.94 -14.87 2.75
C ASP A 46 -5.46 -13.95 1.64
N GLU A 47 -6.66 -14.23 1.12
CA GLU A 47 -7.31 -13.36 0.14
C GLU A 47 -7.66 -12.01 0.74
N TYR A 48 -8.25 -11.98 1.93
CA TYR A 48 -8.55 -10.72 2.62
C TYR A 48 -7.31 -9.86 2.81
N VAL A 49 -6.22 -10.47 3.32
CA VAL A 49 -4.94 -9.77 3.53
C VAL A 49 -4.35 -9.32 2.19
N GLY A 50 -4.39 -10.16 1.16
CA GLY A 50 -3.92 -9.80 -0.19
C GLY A 50 -4.66 -8.59 -0.77
N ALA A 51 -5.99 -8.57 -0.65
CA ALA A 51 -6.82 -7.45 -1.09
C ALA A 51 -6.52 -6.17 -0.31
N ALA A 52 -6.44 -6.25 1.02
CA ALA A 52 -6.12 -5.10 1.87
C ALA A 52 -4.72 -4.52 1.59
N VAL A 53 -3.73 -5.39 1.34
CA VAL A 53 -2.38 -4.96 0.95
C VAL A 53 -2.40 -4.30 -0.43
N ALA A 54 -3.11 -4.85 -1.40
CA ALA A 54 -3.23 -4.27 -2.73
C ALA A 54 -3.87 -2.87 -2.69
N GLU A 55 -4.98 -2.71 -1.95
CA GLU A 55 -5.65 -1.42 -1.75
C GLU A 55 -4.70 -0.39 -1.11
N ARG A 56 -3.96 -0.81 -0.07
CA ARG A 56 -2.99 0.06 0.61
C ARG A 56 -1.88 0.52 -0.34
N LEU A 57 -1.32 -0.40 -1.13
CA LEU A 57 -0.25 -0.08 -2.08
C LEU A 57 -0.74 0.87 -3.17
N GLU A 58 -1.95 0.67 -3.68
CA GLU A 58 -2.54 1.56 -4.69
C GLU A 58 -2.78 2.98 -4.15
N ARG A 59 -3.29 3.07 -2.92
CA ARG A 59 -3.46 4.35 -2.23
C ARG A 59 -2.13 5.06 -2.01
N ASP A 60 -1.11 4.33 -1.54
CA ASP A 60 0.22 4.90 -1.30
C ASP A 60 0.86 5.36 -2.61
N ARG A 61 0.71 4.59 -3.70
CA ARG A 61 1.12 4.98 -5.05
C ARG A 61 0.42 6.27 -5.50
N SER A 62 -0.91 6.30 -5.39
CA SER A 62 -1.73 7.46 -5.80
C SER A 62 -1.33 8.73 -5.04
N LEU A 63 -1.02 8.61 -3.75
CA LEU A 63 -0.55 9.74 -2.94
C LEU A 63 0.83 10.24 -3.39
N SER A 64 1.77 9.33 -3.70
CA SER A 64 3.07 9.72 -4.25
C SER A 64 2.92 10.41 -5.60
N GLU A 65 2.10 9.89 -6.50
CA GLU A 65 1.85 10.52 -7.80
C GLU A 65 1.21 11.91 -7.65
N LEU A 66 0.27 12.06 -6.71
CA LEU A 66 -0.35 13.36 -6.41
C LEU A 66 0.69 14.37 -5.90
N GLN A 67 1.62 13.94 -5.04
CA GLN A 67 2.68 14.79 -4.52
C GLN A 67 3.62 15.25 -5.65
N ASP A 68 4.04 14.34 -6.52
CA ASP A 68 4.86 14.65 -7.69
C ASP A 68 4.18 15.69 -8.61
N LEU A 69 2.85 15.61 -8.78
CA LEU A 69 2.09 16.57 -9.57
C LEU A 69 2.10 17.97 -8.95
N PHE A 70 1.96 18.08 -7.63
CA PHE A 70 2.06 19.37 -6.94
C PHE A 70 3.45 19.97 -7.05
N GLU A 71 4.50 19.16 -6.89
CA GLU A 71 5.89 19.59 -7.04
C GLU A 71 6.17 20.10 -8.45
N ARG A 72 5.75 19.35 -9.48
CA ARG A 72 5.91 19.75 -10.89
C ARG A 72 5.18 21.03 -11.24
N LYS A 73 4.01 21.25 -10.64
CA LYS A 73 3.23 22.49 -10.83
C LYS A 73 3.77 23.65 -10.00
N GLY A 74 4.57 23.37 -8.97
CA GLY A 74 5.03 24.36 -8.00
C GLY A 74 3.91 24.93 -7.13
N GLN A 75 2.79 24.21 -6.99
CA GLN A 75 1.61 24.65 -6.26
C GLN A 75 1.02 23.46 -5.50
N GLY A 76 0.85 23.60 -4.18
CA GLY A 76 0.08 22.67 -3.35
C GLY A 76 -1.36 23.16 -3.08
N PRO A 77 -2.13 22.42 -2.27
CA PRO A 77 -3.43 22.88 -1.77
C PRO A 77 -3.29 24.22 -1.03
N SER A 78 -4.27 25.12 -1.18
CA SER A 78 -4.31 26.38 -0.44
C SER A 78 -4.63 26.13 1.04
N ALA A 79 -4.42 27.14 1.88
CA ALA A 79 -4.82 27.08 3.29
C ALA A 79 -6.32 26.80 3.46
N GLU A 80 -7.17 27.34 2.58
CA GLU A 80 -8.61 27.08 2.57
C GLU A 80 -8.93 25.61 2.27
N HIS A 81 -8.26 25.01 1.27
CA HIS A 81 -8.42 23.58 0.98
C HIS A 81 -8.00 22.70 2.15
N LEU A 82 -6.92 23.06 2.85
CA LEU A 82 -6.44 22.33 4.02
C LEU A 82 -7.38 22.50 5.22
N ALA A 83 -7.92 23.70 5.45
CA ALA A 83 -8.90 23.96 6.50
C ALA A 83 -10.18 23.15 6.28
N TRP A 84 -10.72 23.16 5.05
CA TRP A 84 -11.86 22.32 4.67
C TRP A 84 -11.57 20.83 4.88
N ALA A 85 -10.41 20.34 4.44
CA ALA A 85 -10.06 18.94 4.61
C ALA A 85 -9.98 18.55 6.10
N ARG A 86 -9.43 19.41 6.95
CA ARG A 86 -9.35 19.18 8.39
C ARG A 86 -10.72 19.10 9.04
N GLU A 87 -11.63 20.00 8.68
CA GLU A 87 -13.02 19.99 9.17
C GLU A 87 -13.72 18.68 8.80
N VAL A 88 -13.66 18.27 7.53
CA VAL A 88 -14.31 17.05 7.05
C VAL A 88 -13.71 15.79 7.67
N LEU A 89 -12.39 15.78 7.88
CA LEU A 89 -11.67 14.65 8.47
C LEU A 89 -11.71 14.63 10.01
N GLY A 90 -12.21 15.69 10.65
CA GLY A 90 -12.27 15.81 12.12
C GLY A 90 -10.89 15.87 12.78
N VAL A 91 -9.85 16.34 12.08
CA VAL A 91 -8.51 16.55 12.64
C VAL A 91 -8.35 18.00 13.04
N GLU A 92 -8.59 18.31 14.31
CA GLU A 92 -8.24 19.61 14.87
C GLU A 92 -6.72 19.75 14.91
N GLU A 93 -6.21 20.91 14.47
CA GLU A 93 -4.82 21.28 14.72
C GLU A 93 -4.66 21.35 16.23
N LYS A 94 -3.97 20.38 16.83
CA LYS A 94 -3.38 20.65 18.14
C LYS A 94 -2.39 21.77 17.88
N ASP A 95 -2.78 22.94 18.34
CA ASP A 95 -1.93 24.11 18.44
C ASP A 95 -0.77 23.70 19.38
N ASP A 96 0.26 23.07 18.84
CA ASP A 96 1.53 22.86 19.51
C ASP A 96 2.24 24.23 19.53
N GLY A 97 1.61 25.17 20.25
CA GLY A 97 2.16 26.43 20.68
C GLY A 97 3.26 26.18 21.70
N GLU A 98 4.34 25.51 21.30
CA GLU A 98 5.60 25.52 22.03
C GLU A 98 6.45 26.66 21.44
N ALA A 99 6.01 27.89 21.70
CA ALA A 99 6.94 28.98 21.88
C ALA A 99 7.74 28.68 23.15
N ARG A 100 8.90 28.04 23.01
CA ARG A 100 9.88 27.95 24.11
C ARG A 100 10.85 29.14 24.04
N PRO A 101 11.14 29.76 25.20
CA PRO A 101 11.92 31.00 25.31
C PRO A 101 13.40 30.85 24.93
#